data_AF-A0A0C9W4Z6-F1
#
_entry.id   AF-A0A0C9W4Z6-F1
#
_cell.length_a   1.000
_cell.length_b   1.000
_cell.length_c   1.000
_cell.angle_alpha   90.00
_cell.angle_beta   90.00
_cell.angle_gamma   90.00
#
_symmetry.space_group_name_H-M   'P 1'
#
loop_
_entity.id
_entity.type
_entity.pdbx_description
1 polymer ?
#
loop_
_entity_poly.entity_id
_entity_poly.type
_entity_poly.pdbx_seq_one_letter_code
_entity_poly.pdbx_strand_id
1 'polypeptide(L)'
;MIPRFTFHLSWLLLAAYVHAASLSLQSPRFTITSSDATQLRSDTLSLTKKPEPLTLSASDTLKLTFQVTESGEGKGVQPHQTFLRFYDSVSGEEGIQPVRVTPGGKAKFELNMARPPASLPPTSDRPLTVSLILGSYVHEPAKYDLFDLYVPASSTSASHPDAALFQELPTIVHTFRPEQKLPPKFVSAVFAALVLSPWAVLLSLWAKVGVSVPHLLSLRIFPFTLLLGAFEGLLFWYWVDLKLGQVLLYGGILAVPTVFAGKTALATTGKWRAGKH
;
A
#
# COMPACT_ATOMS: atom_id res chain seq x y z
N MET A 1 6.33 -93.66 9.57
CA MET A 1 5.37 -93.30 8.50
C MET A 1 5.50 -91.81 8.24
N ILE A 2 6.13 -91.44 7.12
CA ILE A 2 6.17 -90.08 6.56
C ILE A 2 5.61 -90.21 5.14
N PRO A 3 4.68 -89.32 4.74
CA PRO A 3 4.85 -88.55 3.51
C PRO A 3 4.46 -87.08 3.76
N ARG A 4 5.38 -86.11 3.66
CA ARG A 4 5.71 -85.32 2.46
C ARG A 4 4.49 -84.91 1.62
N PHE A 5 3.95 -83.72 1.89
CA PHE A 5 3.15 -82.95 0.94
C PHE A 5 3.97 -81.77 0.44
N THR A 6 4.38 -81.87 -0.81
CA THR A 6 4.96 -80.83 -1.66
C THR A 6 3.88 -79.82 -2.03
N PHE A 7 4.06 -78.54 -1.71
CA PHE A 7 3.27 -77.46 -2.32
C PHE A 7 4.09 -76.82 -3.44
N HIS A 8 3.56 -76.95 -4.65
CA HIS A 8 4.16 -76.50 -5.89
C HIS A 8 4.10 -74.97 -6.04
N LEU A 9 5.26 -74.48 -6.46
CA LEU A 9 5.58 -73.30 -7.24
C LEU A 9 4.45 -72.72 -8.12
N SER A 10 4.47 -71.38 -8.23
CA SER A 10 4.13 -70.57 -9.41
C SER A 10 2.68 -70.52 -9.88
N TRP A 11 1.96 -69.47 -9.47
CA TRP A 11 1.00 -68.80 -10.35
C TRP A 11 1.63 -67.51 -10.87
N LEU A 12 1.84 -67.52 -12.17
CA LEU A 12 2.42 -66.49 -13.01
C LEU A 12 1.67 -65.16 -12.88
N LEU A 13 2.40 -64.11 -12.47
CA LEU A 13 2.11 -62.73 -12.85
C LEU A 13 2.33 -62.58 -14.36
N LEU A 14 1.30 -62.84 -15.16
CA LEU A 14 1.26 -62.43 -16.55
C LEU A 14 0.93 -60.92 -16.57
N ALA A 15 1.88 -60.08 -16.19
CA ALA A 15 1.83 -58.68 -16.53
C ALA A 15 2.05 -58.60 -18.05
N ALA A 16 0.97 -58.63 -18.81
CA ALA A 16 1.01 -58.27 -20.21
C ALA A 16 1.58 -56.85 -20.29
N TYR A 17 2.83 -56.73 -20.72
CA TYR A 17 3.39 -55.46 -21.17
C TYR A 17 2.58 -55.06 -22.39
N VAL A 18 1.49 -54.30 -22.18
CA VAL A 18 0.84 -53.56 -23.24
C VAL A 18 1.85 -52.50 -23.63
N HIS A 19 2.62 -52.80 -24.68
CA HIS A 19 3.48 -51.80 -25.31
C HIS A 19 2.53 -50.84 -26.02
N ALA A 20 2.16 -49.76 -25.33
CA ALA A 20 1.38 -48.70 -25.92
C ALA A 20 2.24 -48.06 -26.99
N ALA A 21 1.75 -48.04 -28.23
CA ALA A 21 2.49 -47.42 -29.32
C ALA A 21 2.63 -45.92 -29.05
N SER A 22 3.82 -45.37 -29.28
CA SER A 22 4.13 -43.98 -28.95
C SER A 22 3.73 -43.03 -30.09
N LEU A 23 3.21 -41.86 -29.73
CA LEU A 23 2.81 -40.83 -30.69
C LEU A 23 4.03 -39.99 -31.11
N SER A 24 4.25 -39.86 -32.42
CA SER A 24 5.29 -39.02 -33.03
C SER A 24 4.68 -37.88 -33.82
N LEU A 25 5.46 -36.82 -34.03
CA LEU A 25 5.07 -35.64 -34.80
C LEU A 25 5.82 -35.61 -36.13
N GLN A 26 5.09 -35.67 -37.23
CA GLN A 26 5.64 -35.54 -38.58
C GLN A 26 5.41 -34.15 -39.15
N SER A 27 6.45 -33.61 -39.78
CA SER A 27 6.45 -32.34 -40.52
C SER A 27 5.81 -31.15 -39.78
N PRO A 28 6.13 -30.91 -38.49
CA PRO A 28 5.66 -29.72 -37.81
C PRO A 28 6.23 -28.48 -38.50
N ARG A 29 5.37 -27.55 -38.91
CA ARG A 29 5.76 -26.33 -39.61
C ARG A 29 5.00 -25.15 -39.05
N PHE A 30 5.69 -24.06 -38.79
CA PHE A 30 5.05 -22.80 -38.46
C PHE A 30 5.15 -21.83 -39.64
N THR A 31 4.23 -20.88 -39.70
CA THR A 31 4.24 -19.79 -40.68
C THR A 31 3.68 -18.55 -40.02
N ILE A 32 4.42 -17.45 -40.07
CA ILE A 32 4.00 -16.14 -39.60
C ILE A 32 3.63 -15.31 -40.83
N THR A 33 2.39 -14.84 -40.87
CA THR A 33 1.89 -13.95 -41.92
C THR A 33 1.49 -12.62 -41.30
N SER A 34 1.85 -11.51 -41.92
CA SER A 34 1.39 -10.19 -41.49
C SER A 34 -0.03 -9.89 -41.99
N SER A 35 -0.59 -8.74 -41.62
CA SER A 35 -1.94 -8.31 -41.98
C SER A 35 -2.18 -8.27 -43.49
N ASP A 36 -1.14 -7.95 -44.25
CA ASP A 36 -1.17 -7.82 -45.71
C ASP A 36 -0.99 -9.17 -46.43
N ALA A 37 -1.17 -10.28 -45.70
CA ALA A 37 -0.93 -11.65 -46.15
C ALA A 37 0.51 -11.95 -46.60
N THR A 38 1.45 -11.04 -46.36
CA THR A 38 2.87 -11.25 -46.62
C THR A 38 3.45 -12.25 -45.61
N GLN A 39 4.09 -13.30 -46.13
CA GLN A 39 4.75 -14.31 -45.31
C GLN A 39 6.06 -13.75 -44.75
N LEU A 40 6.11 -13.53 -43.43
CA LEU A 40 7.28 -12.99 -42.74
C LEU A 40 8.32 -14.09 -42.48
N ARG A 41 7.86 -15.25 -42.00
CA ARG A 41 8.74 -16.39 -41.66
C ARG A 41 7.99 -17.70 -41.83
N SER A 42 8.65 -18.74 -42.32
CA SER A 42 8.09 -20.09 -42.40
C SER A 42 9.20 -21.12 -42.38
N ASP A 43 9.29 -21.88 -41.29
CA ASP A 43 10.31 -22.92 -41.11
C ASP A 43 9.66 -24.21 -40.62
N THR A 44 10.28 -25.33 -40.96
CA THR A 44 9.94 -26.65 -40.41
C THR A 44 10.61 -26.81 -39.04
N LEU A 45 9.85 -27.17 -38.02
CA LEU A 45 10.31 -27.38 -36.66
C LEU A 45 11.03 -28.72 -36.54
N SER A 46 12.14 -28.74 -35.81
CA SER A 46 12.83 -29.97 -35.41
C SER A 46 12.52 -30.26 -33.95
N LEU A 47 12.13 -31.49 -33.63
CA LEU A 47 11.78 -31.88 -32.24
C LEU A 47 12.98 -31.92 -31.29
N THR A 48 14.20 -32.02 -31.83
CA THR A 48 15.46 -32.12 -31.08
C THR A 48 16.15 -30.79 -30.83
N LYS A 49 15.84 -29.75 -31.62
CA LYS A 49 16.46 -28.43 -31.50
C LYS A 49 15.39 -27.34 -31.60
N LYS A 50 15.25 -26.58 -30.51
CA LYS A 50 14.35 -25.44 -30.45
C LYS A 50 14.81 -24.35 -31.45
N PRO A 51 13.91 -23.78 -32.24
CA PRO A 51 14.25 -22.66 -33.12
C PRO A 51 14.53 -21.38 -32.32
N GLU A 52 15.09 -20.37 -32.97
CA GLU A 52 15.15 -19.02 -32.40
C GLU A 52 13.75 -18.53 -32.02
N PRO A 53 13.62 -17.73 -30.93
CA PRO A 53 12.32 -17.23 -30.50
C PRO A 53 11.56 -16.52 -31.63
N LEU A 54 10.28 -16.87 -31.77
CA LEU A 54 9.39 -16.25 -32.75
C LEU A 54 8.81 -14.99 -32.14
N THR A 55 8.71 -13.91 -32.91
CA THR A 55 8.09 -12.65 -32.50
C THR A 55 6.84 -12.41 -33.33
N LEU A 56 5.73 -12.07 -32.67
CA LEU A 56 4.49 -11.65 -33.31
C LEU A 56 4.21 -10.18 -33.00
N SER A 57 3.84 -9.41 -34.01
CA SER A 57 3.27 -8.07 -33.83
C SER A 57 1.75 -8.13 -33.60
N ALA A 58 1.15 -6.98 -33.27
CA ALA A 58 -0.27 -6.87 -32.92
C ALA A 58 -1.25 -7.30 -34.02
N SER A 59 -0.81 -7.38 -35.28
CA SER A 59 -1.65 -7.77 -36.41
C SER A 59 -1.21 -9.06 -37.11
N ASP A 60 -0.17 -9.72 -36.60
CA ASP A 60 0.36 -10.93 -37.24
C ASP A 60 -0.50 -12.16 -36.91
N THR A 61 -0.45 -13.13 -37.81
CA THR A 61 -1.10 -14.43 -37.65
C THR A 61 -0.07 -15.55 -37.69
N LEU A 62 -0.03 -16.36 -36.64
CA LEU A 62 0.80 -17.56 -36.53
C LEU A 62 -0.03 -18.78 -36.93
N LYS A 63 0.40 -19.49 -37.96
CA LYS A 63 -0.17 -20.76 -38.40
C LYS A 63 0.79 -21.89 -38.04
N LEU A 64 0.28 -22.91 -37.36
CA LEU A 64 1.03 -24.12 -37.03
C LEU A 64 0.32 -25.32 -37.67
N THR A 65 1.06 -26.09 -38.45
CA THR A 65 0.57 -27.31 -39.10
C THR A 65 1.46 -28.48 -38.72
N PHE A 66 0.86 -29.62 -38.39
CA PHE A 66 1.59 -30.84 -38.06
C PHE A 66 0.73 -32.07 -38.37
N GLN A 67 1.38 -33.22 -38.47
CA GLN A 67 0.70 -34.51 -38.56
C GLN A 67 1.12 -35.39 -37.39
N VAL A 68 0.15 -35.97 -36.69
CA VAL A 68 0.40 -36.94 -35.61
C VAL A 68 0.40 -38.33 -36.21
N THR A 69 1.46 -39.09 -35.95
CA THR A 69 1.66 -40.44 -36.46
C THR A 69 2.05 -41.41 -35.36
N GLU A 70 1.74 -42.68 -35.57
CA GLU A 70 2.24 -43.76 -34.71
C GLU A 70 3.72 -44.04 -35.00
N SER A 71 4.54 -44.13 -33.96
CA SER A 71 5.97 -44.41 -34.09
C SER A 71 6.18 -45.83 -34.65
N GLY A 72 6.79 -45.94 -35.82
CA GLY A 72 7.09 -47.21 -36.49
C GLY A 72 6.27 -47.47 -37.75
N GLU A 73 4.95 -47.27 -37.71
CA GLU A 73 4.07 -47.51 -38.88
C GLU A 73 3.87 -46.28 -39.76
N GLY A 74 4.14 -45.06 -39.25
CA GLY A 74 3.89 -43.82 -39.99
C GLY A 74 2.41 -43.56 -40.32
N LYS A 75 1.51 -44.38 -39.76
CA LYS A 75 0.07 -44.25 -39.90
C LYS A 75 -0.41 -43.01 -39.16
N GLY A 76 -1.22 -42.20 -39.82
CA GLY A 76 -1.85 -41.04 -39.22
C GLY A 76 -2.85 -41.47 -38.15
N VAL A 77 -2.70 -40.91 -36.95
CA VAL A 77 -3.56 -41.22 -35.80
C VAL A 77 -4.26 -39.95 -35.36
N GLN A 78 -5.52 -40.06 -34.97
CA GLN A 78 -6.27 -38.99 -34.33
C GLN A 78 -6.25 -39.19 -32.81
N PRO A 79 -5.48 -38.39 -32.05
CA PRO A 79 -5.49 -38.46 -30.59
C PRO A 79 -6.84 -37.99 -30.01
N HIS A 80 -7.17 -38.47 -28.81
CA HIS A 80 -8.36 -38.05 -28.09
C HIS A 80 -8.22 -36.64 -27.51
N GLN A 81 -7.00 -36.27 -27.12
CA GLN A 81 -6.64 -34.95 -26.60
C GLN A 81 -5.49 -34.37 -27.43
N THR A 82 -5.66 -33.13 -27.87
CA THR A 82 -4.61 -32.38 -28.58
C THR A 82 -4.73 -30.92 -28.18
N PHE A 83 -3.75 -30.47 -27.40
CA PHE A 83 -3.74 -29.12 -26.86
C PHE A 83 -2.41 -28.44 -27.12
N LEU A 84 -2.45 -27.17 -27.50
CA LEU A 84 -1.30 -26.27 -27.44
C LEU A 84 -1.35 -25.51 -26.13
N ARG A 85 -0.28 -25.62 -25.37
CA ARG A 85 -0.09 -24.91 -24.11
C ARG A 85 0.89 -23.77 -24.34
N PHE A 86 0.45 -22.56 -24.00
CA PHE A 86 1.24 -21.34 -23.92
C PHE A 86 1.53 -21.09 -22.45
N TYR A 87 2.79 -21.18 -22.05
CA TYR A 87 3.18 -21.08 -20.65
C TYR A 87 4.11 -19.90 -20.41
N ASP A 88 3.78 -19.06 -19.44
CA ASP A 88 4.69 -18.05 -18.92
C ASP A 88 5.43 -18.58 -17.69
N SER A 89 6.75 -18.75 -17.84
CA SER A 89 7.63 -19.25 -16.76
C SER A 89 7.73 -18.35 -15.53
N VAL A 90 7.36 -17.06 -15.64
CA VAL A 90 7.50 -16.09 -14.55
C VAL A 90 6.23 -15.97 -13.74
N SER A 91 5.12 -15.66 -14.40
CA SER A 91 3.82 -15.55 -13.73
C SER A 91 3.27 -16.92 -13.33
N GLY A 92 3.72 -17.99 -13.99
CA GLY A 92 3.16 -19.33 -13.84
C GLY A 92 1.80 -19.49 -14.50
N GLU A 93 1.31 -18.47 -15.22
CA GLU A 93 0.05 -18.52 -15.95
C GLU A 93 0.20 -19.35 -17.23
N GLU A 94 -0.89 -20.05 -17.57
CA GLU A 94 -0.94 -20.89 -18.75
C GLU A 94 -2.23 -20.70 -19.54
N GLY A 95 -2.07 -20.71 -20.86
CA GLY A 95 -3.16 -20.72 -21.82
C GLY A 95 -3.20 -22.02 -22.58
N ILE A 96 -4.36 -22.69 -22.61
CA ILE A 96 -4.52 -23.96 -23.29
C ILE A 96 -5.48 -23.78 -24.47
N GLN A 97 -5.03 -24.16 -25.67
CA GLN A 97 -5.85 -24.13 -26.88
C GLN A 97 -6.07 -25.53 -27.44
N PRO A 98 -7.34 -25.96 -27.59
CA PRO A 98 -7.64 -27.20 -28.28
C PRO A 98 -7.29 -27.07 -29.76
N VAL A 99 -6.64 -28.09 -30.31
CA VAL A 99 -6.36 -28.18 -31.75
C VAL A 99 -7.14 -29.35 -32.32
N ARG A 100 -7.92 -29.08 -33.38
CA ARG A 100 -8.66 -30.12 -34.07
C ARG A 100 -7.73 -30.92 -34.98
N VAL A 101 -7.66 -32.24 -34.73
CA VAL A 101 -6.92 -33.20 -35.56
C VAL A 101 -7.91 -33.99 -36.41
N THR A 102 -7.58 -34.19 -37.68
CA THR A 102 -8.38 -35.01 -38.61
C THR A 102 -8.14 -36.51 -38.36
N PRO A 103 -9.01 -37.42 -38.84
CA PRO A 103 -8.79 -38.87 -38.72
C PRO A 103 -7.45 -39.35 -39.28
N GLY A 104 -6.89 -38.65 -40.27
CA GLY A 104 -5.57 -38.91 -40.84
C GLY A 104 -4.39 -38.30 -40.06
N GLY A 105 -4.63 -37.78 -38.86
CA GLY A 105 -3.61 -37.20 -37.98
C GLY A 105 -3.18 -35.77 -38.33
N LYS A 106 -3.70 -35.16 -39.40
CA LYS A 106 -3.33 -33.79 -39.80
C LYS A 106 -4.07 -32.77 -38.95
N ALA A 107 -3.34 -31.75 -38.50
CA ALA A 107 -3.84 -30.67 -37.66
C ALA A 107 -3.38 -29.30 -38.20
N LYS A 108 -4.25 -28.31 -38.04
CA LYS A 108 -3.95 -26.89 -38.33
C LYS A 108 -4.43 -26.06 -37.15
N PHE A 109 -3.53 -25.23 -36.64
CA PHE A 109 -3.81 -24.21 -35.64
C PHE A 109 -3.48 -22.83 -36.21
N GLU A 110 -4.30 -21.85 -35.88
CA GLU A 110 -4.16 -20.48 -36.35
C GLU A 110 -4.42 -19.53 -35.19
N LEU A 111 -3.42 -18.70 -34.90
CA LEU A 111 -3.43 -17.72 -33.84
C LEU A 111 -3.32 -16.33 -34.44
N ASN A 112 -4.42 -15.58 -34.42
CA ASN A 112 -4.49 -14.23 -34.95
C ASN A 112 -4.34 -13.20 -33.82
N MET A 113 -3.30 -12.37 -33.87
CA MET A 113 -3.04 -11.36 -32.84
C MET A 113 -3.92 -10.12 -32.95
N ALA A 114 -4.58 -9.88 -34.08
CA ALA A 114 -5.58 -8.81 -34.20
C ALA A 114 -6.82 -9.09 -33.32
N ARG A 115 -7.08 -10.36 -32.99
CA ARG A 115 -8.14 -10.83 -32.09
C ARG A 115 -7.60 -11.98 -31.25
N PRO A 116 -6.73 -11.70 -30.27
CA PRO A 116 -6.09 -12.75 -29.48
C PRO A 116 -7.15 -13.53 -28.69
N PRO A 117 -7.06 -14.86 -28.61
CA PRO A 117 -7.94 -15.65 -27.77
C PRO A 117 -7.83 -15.24 -26.29
N ALA A 118 -8.96 -15.19 -25.59
CA ALA A 118 -9.00 -14.86 -24.15
C ALA A 118 -8.25 -15.88 -23.27
N SER A 119 -8.02 -17.09 -23.78
CA SER A 119 -7.26 -18.14 -23.12
C SER A 119 -5.75 -18.01 -23.30
N LEU A 120 -5.22 -16.96 -23.95
CA LEU A 120 -3.79 -16.67 -23.88
C LEU A 120 -3.45 -16.02 -22.52
N PRO A 121 -2.32 -16.39 -21.90
CA PRO A 121 -1.89 -15.75 -20.67
C PRO A 121 -1.55 -14.26 -20.92
N PRO A 122 -1.72 -13.38 -19.91
CA PRO A 122 -1.25 -12.00 -19.96
C PRO A 122 0.24 -12.02 -20.24
N THR A 123 0.64 -11.38 -21.34
CA THR A 123 2.03 -11.46 -21.80
C THR A 123 2.81 -10.27 -21.26
N SER A 124 3.95 -10.57 -20.64
CA SER A 124 4.97 -9.60 -20.24
C SER A 124 6.06 -9.49 -21.32
N ASP A 125 7.14 -8.73 -21.08
CA ASP A 125 8.27 -8.58 -22.01
C ASP A 125 9.08 -9.89 -22.27
N ARG A 126 8.58 -11.04 -21.84
CA ARG A 126 9.26 -12.34 -21.91
C ARG A 126 8.55 -13.32 -22.86
N PRO A 127 9.29 -14.29 -23.42
CA PRO A 127 8.70 -15.22 -24.36
C PRO A 127 7.86 -16.28 -23.65
N LEU A 128 6.71 -16.62 -24.24
CA LEU A 128 5.87 -17.74 -23.85
C LEU A 128 6.44 -19.05 -24.41
N THR A 129 6.55 -20.08 -23.57
CA THR A 129 6.92 -21.42 -24.02
C THR A 129 5.70 -22.12 -24.62
N VAL A 130 5.77 -22.45 -25.91
CA VAL A 130 4.69 -23.16 -26.62
C VAL A 130 5.00 -24.65 -26.67
N SER A 131 4.11 -25.46 -26.11
CA SER A 131 4.23 -26.91 -26.08
C SER A 131 2.97 -27.60 -26.58
N LEU A 132 3.13 -28.72 -27.29
CA LEU A 132 2.05 -29.57 -27.76
C LEU A 132 1.88 -30.75 -26.81
N ILE A 133 0.64 -30.94 -26.33
CA ILE A 133 0.26 -32.03 -25.44
C ILE A 133 -0.69 -32.94 -26.22
N LEU A 134 -0.32 -34.22 -26.33
CA LEU A 134 -1.07 -35.27 -27.01
C LEU A 134 -1.47 -36.34 -26.00
N GLY A 135 -2.74 -36.72 -26.02
CA GLY A 135 -3.28 -37.80 -25.19
C GLY A 135 -4.19 -38.73 -25.98
N SER A 136 -4.09 -40.02 -25.73
CA SER A 136 -4.98 -41.05 -26.27
C SER A 136 -5.16 -42.17 -25.25
N TYR A 137 -6.23 -42.95 -25.35
CA TYR A 137 -6.43 -44.13 -24.50
C TYR A 137 -5.56 -45.32 -24.90
N VAL A 138 -5.11 -45.36 -26.15
CA VAL A 138 -4.39 -46.50 -26.75
C VAL A 138 -2.89 -46.25 -26.85
N HIS A 139 -2.48 -44.98 -26.87
CA HIS A 139 -1.09 -44.56 -27.09
C HIS A 139 -0.54 -43.86 -25.86
N GLU A 140 0.78 -43.91 -25.68
CA GLU A 140 1.43 -43.18 -24.59
C GLU A 140 1.24 -41.66 -24.74
N PRO A 141 0.99 -40.92 -23.63
CA PRO A 141 0.94 -39.46 -23.65
C PRO A 141 2.26 -38.88 -24.13
N ALA A 142 2.20 -37.90 -25.03
CA ALA A 142 3.38 -37.24 -25.58
C ALA A 142 3.31 -35.72 -25.35
N LYS A 143 4.43 -35.15 -24.91
CA LYS A 143 4.61 -33.70 -24.78
C LYS A 143 5.81 -33.26 -25.62
N TYR A 144 5.59 -32.29 -26.49
CA TYR A 144 6.63 -31.72 -27.35
C TYR A 144 6.75 -30.23 -27.11
N ASP A 145 7.90 -29.77 -26.65
CA ASP A 145 8.19 -28.33 -26.55
C ASP A 145 8.58 -27.83 -27.95
N LEU A 146 7.78 -26.93 -28.53
CA LEU A 146 7.90 -26.55 -29.93
C LEU A 146 8.83 -25.35 -30.13
N PHE A 147 8.49 -24.22 -29.51
CA PHE A 147 9.23 -22.96 -29.67
C PHE A 147 8.86 -21.94 -28.59
N ASP A 148 9.64 -20.86 -28.53
CA ASP A 148 9.38 -19.70 -27.69
C ASP A 148 8.72 -18.59 -28.53
N LEU A 149 7.71 -17.94 -27.96
CA LEU A 149 6.87 -16.97 -28.65
C LEU A 149 6.80 -15.65 -27.88
N TYR A 150 7.32 -14.58 -28.47
CA TYR A 150 7.06 -13.21 -28.03
C TYR A 150 5.76 -12.73 -28.64
N VAL A 151 4.83 -12.34 -27.76
CA VAL A 151 3.52 -11.79 -28.10
C VAL A 151 3.50 -10.33 -27.65
N PRO A 152 2.77 -9.43 -28.33
CA PRO A 152 2.63 -8.04 -27.88
C PRO A 152 2.05 -7.98 -26.47
N ALA A 153 2.43 -6.97 -25.70
CA ALA A 153 1.92 -6.77 -24.35
C ALA A 153 0.38 -6.74 -24.35
N SER A 154 -0.24 -7.70 -23.66
CA SER A 154 -1.68 -7.75 -23.44
C SER A 154 -2.03 -7.17 -22.07
N SER A 155 -3.26 -6.69 -21.92
CA SER A 155 -3.74 -6.15 -20.63
C SER A 155 -3.60 -7.20 -19.52
N THR A 156 -3.23 -6.76 -18.33
CA THR A 156 -3.11 -7.60 -17.12
C THR A 156 -4.34 -8.49 -16.95
N SER A 157 -4.12 -9.75 -16.54
CA SER A 157 -5.20 -10.68 -16.21
C SER A 157 -6.21 -9.99 -15.28
N ALA A 158 -7.49 -10.15 -15.58
CA ALA A 158 -8.54 -9.57 -14.77
C ALA A 158 -8.41 -10.15 -13.35
N SER A 159 -8.03 -9.29 -12.40
CA SER A 159 -7.92 -9.68 -11.00
C SER A 159 -9.24 -10.32 -10.57
N HIS A 160 -9.16 -11.51 -10.00
CA HIS A 160 -10.34 -12.17 -9.43
C HIS A 160 -11.02 -11.20 -8.46
N PRO A 161 -12.36 -11.08 -8.45
CA PRO A 161 -13.07 -10.13 -7.59
C PRO A 161 -12.66 -10.26 -6.11
N ASP A 162 -12.37 -11.49 -5.68
CA ASP A 162 -11.96 -11.78 -4.30
C ASP A 162 -10.46 -11.61 -4.04
N ALA A 163 -9.62 -11.39 -5.05
CA ALA A 163 -8.18 -11.23 -4.85
C ALA A 163 -7.86 -10.02 -3.95
N ALA A 164 -8.69 -8.98 -3.99
CA ALA A 164 -8.57 -7.81 -3.12
C ALA A 164 -8.83 -8.14 -1.62
N LEU A 165 -9.55 -9.21 -1.31
CA LEU A 165 -9.86 -9.61 0.08
C LEU A 165 -8.65 -10.23 0.80
N PHE A 166 -7.67 -10.75 0.04
CA PHE A 166 -6.52 -11.47 0.57
C PHE A 166 -5.20 -10.69 0.46
N GLN A 167 -5.27 -9.43 0.02
CA GLN A 167 -4.10 -8.55 -0.03
C GLN A 167 -3.93 -7.82 1.31
N GLU A 168 -2.67 -7.61 1.71
CA GLU A 168 -2.35 -6.79 2.86
C GLU A 168 -2.82 -5.35 2.59
N LEU A 169 -3.66 -4.82 3.50
CA LEU A 169 -4.14 -3.45 3.37
C LEU A 169 -3.04 -2.45 3.72
N PRO A 170 -3.02 -1.27 3.08
CA PRO A 170 -2.07 -0.23 3.41
C PRO A 170 -2.23 0.22 4.87
N THR A 171 -1.10 0.47 5.53
CA THR A 171 -1.09 0.94 6.92
C THR A 171 -1.73 2.33 7.03
N ILE A 172 -2.63 2.49 8.01
CA ILE A 172 -3.27 3.78 8.31
C ILE A 172 -2.44 4.53 9.36
N VAL A 173 -1.97 5.73 9.03
CA VAL A 173 -1.19 6.58 9.94
C VAL A 173 -2.03 7.78 10.38
N HIS A 174 -2.21 7.96 11.70
CA HIS A 174 -2.91 9.13 12.22
C HIS A 174 -2.05 10.38 12.09
N THR A 175 -2.57 11.41 11.41
CA THR A 175 -1.90 12.71 11.27
C THR A 175 -2.45 13.70 12.29
N PHE A 176 -1.62 14.09 13.26
CA PHE A 176 -1.98 15.11 14.24
C PHE A 176 -2.05 16.50 13.61
N ARG A 177 -2.79 17.41 14.26
CA ARG A 177 -2.79 18.82 13.86
C ARG A 177 -1.40 19.42 14.07
N PRO A 178 -0.88 20.20 13.11
CA PRO A 178 0.40 20.87 13.30
C PRO A 178 0.32 21.89 14.45
N GLU A 179 1.43 22.08 15.14
CA GLU A 179 1.54 23.11 16.18
C GLU A 179 1.30 24.51 15.57
N GLN A 180 0.62 25.37 16.33
CA GLN A 180 0.39 26.75 15.90
C GLN A 180 1.70 27.52 15.89
N LYS A 181 1.98 28.22 14.79
CA LYS A 181 3.19 29.05 14.67
C LYS A 181 3.10 30.25 15.61
N LEU A 182 4.02 30.33 16.56
CA LEU A 182 4.16 31.48 17.47
C LEU A 182 4.92 32.63 16.80
N PRO A 183 4.62 33.90 17.14
CA PRO A 183 5.38 35.04 16.63
C PRO A 183 6.82 35.06 17.16
N PRO A 184 7.76 35.75 16.47
CA PRO A 184 9.14 35.88 16.93
C PRO A 184 9.21 36.59 18.30
N LYS A 185 9.99 36.03 19.24
CA LYS A 185 10.14 36.55 20.61
C LYS A 185 10.55 38.02 20.67
N PHE A 186 11.38 38.48 19.72
CA PHE A 186 11.81 39.86 19.64
C PHE A 186 10.64 40.82 19.39
N VAL A 187 9.74 40.47 18.47
CA VAL A 187 8.55 41.28 18.16
C VAL A 187 7.66 41.37 19.41
N SER A 188 7.40 40.25 20.08
CA SER A 188 6.64 40.23 21.33
C SER A 188 7.27 41.09 22.43
N ALA A 189 8.60 41.09 22.56
CA ALA A 189 9.31 41.89 23.55
C ALA A 189 9.20 43.41 23.27
N VAL A 190 9.31 43.83 22.01
CA VAL A 190 9.15 45.24 21.62
C VAL A 190 7.75 45.75 21.95
N PHE A 191 6.71 44.97 21.63
CA PHE A 191 5.34 45.35 21.95
C PHE A 191 5.05 45.33 23.46
N ALA A 192 5.66 44.40 24.22
CA ALA A 192 5.56 44.42 25.68
C ALA A 192 6.19 45.71 26.27
N ALA A 193 7.35 46.13 25.77
CA ALA A 193 7.98 47.39 26.17
C ALA A 193 7.11 48.61 25.80
N LEU A 194 6.47 48.59 24.62
CA LEU A 194 5.54 49.63 24.20
C LEU A 194 4.35 49.75 25.17
N VAL A 195 3.76 48.64 25.60
CA VAL A 195 2.66 48.61 26.58
C VAL A 195 3.09 49.14 27.95
N LEU A 196 4.34 48.93 28.34
CA LEU A 196 4.90 49.46 29.60
C LEU A 196 5.32 50.94 29.51
N SER A 197 5.47 51.49 28.30
CA SER A 197 5.97 52.86 28.10
C SER A 197 5.12 53.97 28.76
N PRO A 198 3.76 53.92 28.79
CA PRO A 198 2.98 54.97 29.44
C PRO A 198 3.23 55.02 30.95
N TRP A 199 3.49 53.87 31.59
CA TRP A 199 3.85 53.81 33.01
C TRP A 199 5.19 54.49 33.28
N ALA A 200 6.19 54.29 32.43
CA ALA A 200 7.49 54.97 32.54
C ALA A 200 7.35 56.49 32.38
N VAL A 201 6.50 56.94 31.45
CA VAL A 201 6.19 58.36 31.26
C VAL A 201 5.49 58.94 32.50
N LEU A 202 4.48 58.25 33.03
CA LEU A 202 3.75 58.68 34.22
C LEU A 202 4.70 58.87 35.42
N LEU A 203 5.56 57.89 35.70
CA LEU A 203 6.53 57.95 36.79
C LEU A 203 7.53 59.10 36.61
N SER A 204 8.00 59.31 35.38
CA SER A 204 8.89 60.43 35.03
C SER A 204 8.23 61.79 35.26
N LEU A 205 6.94 61.91 34.95
CA LEU A 205 6.18 63.14 35.13
C LEU A 205 5.92 63.42 36.61
N TRP A 206 5.56 62.40 37.40
CA TRP A 206 5.42 62.52 38.85
C TRP A 206 6.71 62.99 39.54
N ALA A 207 7.86 62.46 39.10
CA ALA A 207 9.16 62.88 39.62
C ALA A 207 9.45 64.37 39.33
N LYS A 208 9.02 64.88 38.17
CA LYS A 208 9.18 66.31 37.81
C LYS A 208 8.21 67.24 38.53
N VAL A 209 6.97 66.80 38.74
CA VAL A 209 5.93 67.60 39.41
C VAL A 209 6.16 67.68 40.93
N GLY A 210 6.92 66.75 41.51
CA GLY A 210 7.22 66.75 42.95
C GLY A 210 6.01 66.39 43.80
N VAL A 211 5.29 65.34 43.41
CA VAL A 211 4.09 64.86 44.14
C VAL A 211 4.51 64.35 45.53
N SER A 212 4.19 65.11 46.58
CA SER A 212 4.47 64.72 47.97
C SER A 212 3.28 64.00 48.59
N VAL A 213 3.53 62.90 49.32
CA VAL A 213 2.51 62.19 50.10
C VAL A 213 2.87 62.24 51.60
N PRO A 214 2.68 63.38 52.27
CA PRO A 214 3.33 63.69 53.57
C PRO A 214 2.92 62.78 54.75
N HIS A 215 1.82 62.04 54.65
CA HIS A 215 1.28 61.25 55.77
C HIS A 215 1.11 59.75 55.45
N LEU A 216 1.69 59.25 54.36
CA LEU A 216 1.53 57.86 53.95
C LEU A 216 2.03 56.87 55.01
N LEU A 217 3.11 57.22 55.72
CA LEU A 217 3.72 56.40 56.78
C LEU A 217 3.14 56.70 58.18
N SER A 218 2.05 57.44 58.29
CA SER A 218 1.39 57.66 59.58
C SER A 218 0.84 56.34 60.12
N LEU A 219 0.98 56.10 61.43
CA LEU A 219 0.57 54.85 62.10
C LEU A 219 -0.91 54.49 61.86
N ARG A 220 -1.76 55.47 61.55
CA ARG A 220 -3.19 55.28 61.29
C ARG A 220 -3.54 55.04 59.81
N ILE A 221 -2.65 55.39 58.88
CA ILE A 221 -2.88 55.31 57.43
C ILE A 221 -2.10 54.15 56.82
N PHE A 222 -0.86 53.92 57.28
CA PHE A 222 0.03 52.88 56.79
C PHE A 222 -0.58 51.47 56.80
N PRO A 223 -1.28 51.02 57.87
CA PRO A 223 -1.89 49.69 57.87
C PRO A 223 -2.92 49.51 56.75
N PHE A 224 -3.67 50.56 56.40
CA PHE A 224 -4.63 50.51 55.31
C PHE A 224 -3.94 50.42 53.94
N THR A 225 -2.89 51.20 53.69
CA THR A 225 -2.12 51.11 52.44
C THR A 225 -1.40 49.77 52.28
N LEU A 226 -0.90 49.19 53.39
CA LEU A 226 -0.29 47.86 53.37
C LEU A 226 -1.32 46.78 53.02
N LEU A 227 -2.53 46.85 53.58
CA LEU A 227 -3.61 45.91 53.29
C LEU A 227 -4.11 46.03 51.84
N LEU A 228 -4.15 47.24 51.28
CA LEU A 228 -4.41 47.42 49.84
C LEU A 228 -3.31 46.77 48.99
N GLY A 229 -2.04 46.95 49.34
CA GLY A 229 -0.94 46.26 48.68
C GLY A 229 -1.03 44.74 48.81
N ALA A 230 -1.50 44.23 49.95
CA ALA A 230 -1.75 42.80 50.16
C ALA A 230 -2.88 42.27 49.26
N PHE A 231 -3.92 43.07 48.99
CA PHE A 231 -4.95 42.71 48.01
C PHE A 231 -4.39 42.61 46.59
N GLU A 232 -3.58 43.58 46.16
CA GLU A 232 -2.91 43.52 44.84
C GLU A 232 -1.95 42.31 44.75
N GLY A 233 -1.22 42.02 45.82
CA GLY A 233 -0.37 40.83 45.91
C GLY A 233 -1.17 39.53 45.83
N LEU A 234 -2.34 39.46 46.47
CA LEU A 234 -3.25 38.31 46.39
C LEU A 234 -3.78 38.12 44.96
N LEU A 235 -4.14 39.20 44.27
CA LEU A 235 -4.59 39.16 42.87
C LEU A 235 -3.45 38.76 41.92
N PHE A 236 -2.23 39.22 42.16
CA PHE A 236 -1.07 38.75 41.41
C PHE A 236 -0.84 37.26 41.62
N TRP A 237 -0.93 36.77 42.85
CA TRP A 237 -0.75 35.35 43.15
C TRP A 237 -1.88 34.47 42.58
N TYR A 238 -3.10 35.01 42.52
CA TYR A 238 -4.22 34.39 41.79
C TYR A 238 -3.90 34.16 40.31
N TRP A 239 -3.29 35.16 39.66
CA TRP A 239 -2.89 35.04 38.27
C TRP A 239 -1.80 33.98 38.04
N VAL A 240 -0.94 33.72 39.03
CA VAL A 240 0.15 32.75 38.93
C VAL A 240 -0.31 31.31 39.21
N ASP A 241 -1.01 31.06 40.31
CA ASP A 241 -1.26 29.67 40.79
C ASP A 241 -2.53 29.47 41.63
N LEU A 242 -3.08 30.53 42.23
CA LEU A 242 -4.16 30.37 43.20
C LEU A 242 -5.50 29.97 42.55
N LYS A 243 -6.27 29.10 43.20
CA LYS A 243 -7.62 28.73 42.76
C LYS A 243 -8.64 29.75 43.25
N LEU A 244 -9.74 29.89 42.51
CA LEU A 244 -10.80 30.87 42.81
C LEU A 244 -11.30 30.80 44.27
N GLY A 245 -11.56 29.60 44.79
CA GLY A 245 -12.02 29.43 46.18
C GLY A 245 -11.00 29.89 47.24
N GLN A 246 -9.71 29.72 46.97
CA GLN A 246 -8.63 30.16 47.88
C GLN A 246 -8.52 31.68 47.90
N VAL A 247 -8.62 32.33 46.74
CA VAL A 247 -8.61 33.80 46.63
C VAL A 247 -9.80 34.41 47.35
N LEU A 248 -10.99 33.83 47.19
CA LEU A 248 -12.18 34.29 47.89
C LEU A 248 -12.05 34.12 49.42
N LEU A 249 -11.48 33.00 49.88
CA LEU A 249 -11.24 32.77 51.30
C LEU A 249 -10.21 33.74 51.88
N TYR A 250 -9.02 33.84 51.26
CA TYR A 250 -7.96 34.75 51.72
C TYR A 250 -8.37 36.21 51.60
N GLY A 251 -9.05 36.58 50.51
CA GLY A 251 -9.61 37.91 50.32
C GLY A 251 -10.69 38.23 51.35
N GLY A 252 -11.54 37.26 51.70
CA GLY A 252 -12.54 37.39 52.76
C GLY A 252 -11.90 37.62 54.14
N ILE A 253 -10.85 36.86 54.48
CA ILE A 253 -10.08 37.04 55.72
C ILE A 253 -9.39 38.41 55.72
N LEU A 254 -8.79 38.81 54.60
CA LEU A 254 -8.09 40.10 54.45
C LEU A 254 -9.03 41.30 54.47
N ALA A 255 -10.28 41.14 54.00
CA ALA A 255 -11.27 42.21 53.96
C ALA A 255 -11.62 42.74 55.35
N VAL A 256 -11.72 41.85 56.36
CA VAL A 256 -12.09 42.22 57.74
C VAL A 256 -11.17 43.31 58.31
N PRO A 257 -9.84 43.12 58.46
CA PRO A 257 -8.95 44.16 58.96
C PRO A 257 -8.90 45.38 58.02
N THR A 258 -9.06 45.19 56.71
CA THR A 258 -9.03 46.28 55.72
C THR A 258 -10.16 47.27 55.91
N VAL A 259 -11.37 46.82 56.25
CA VAL A 259 -12.50 47.70 56.54
C VAL A 259 -12.24 48.56 57.78
N PHE A 260 -11.72 47.98 58.85
CA PHE A 260 -11.43 48.73 60.09
C PHE A 260 -10.26 49.70 59.92
N ALA A 261 -9.18 49.26 59.27
CA ALA A 261 -8.03 50.12 58.94
C ALA A 261 -8.46 51.26 57.99
N GLY A 262 -9.28 50.97 56.99
CA GLY A 262 -9.80 51.94 56.04
C GLY A 262 -10.68 53.00 56.70
N LYS A 263 -11.62 52.59 57.56
CA LYS A 263 -12.44 53.54 58.35
C LYS A 263 -11.56 54.50 59.15
N THR A 264 -10.51 53.99 59.78
CA THR A 264 -9.60 54.77 60.62
C THR A 264 -8.72 55.72 59.79
N ALA A 265 -8.19 55.25 58.66
CA ALA A 265 -7.38 56.04 57.74
C ALA A 265 -8.18 57.19 57.11
N LEU A 266 -9.40 56.90 56.62
CA LEU A 266 -10.28 57.90 56.02
C LEU A 266 -10.75 58.93 57.06
N ALA A 267 -11.14 58.49 58.26
CA ALA A 267 -11.54 59.41 59.33
C ALA A 267 -10.39 60.33 59.77
N THR A 268 -9.16 59.81 59.85
CA THR A 268 -7.97 60.61 60.17
C THR A 268 -7.67 61.63 59.07
N THR A 269 -7.79 61.22 57.81
CA THR A 269 -7.61 62.12 56.65
C THR A 269 -8.67 63.22 56.63
N GLY A 270 -9.92 62.89 56.97
CA GLY A 270 -11.01 63.88 57.09
C GLY A 270 -10.77 64.91 58.18
N LYS A 271 -10.28 64.49 59.35
CA LYS A 271 -9.91 65.41 60.45
C LYS A 271 -8.79 66.36 60.05
N TRP A 272 -7.76 65.85 59.38
CA TRP A 272 -6.67 66.66 58.84
C TRP A 272 -7.16 67.73 57.86
N ARG A 273 -8.04 67.38 56.89
CA ARG A 273 -8.62 68.35 55.96
C ARG A 273 -9.46 69.42 56.66
N ALA A 274 -10.09 69.07 57.78
CA ALA A 274 -10.88 69.99 58.60
C ALA A 274 -10.03 70.82 59.58
N GLY A 275 -8.70 70.70 59.55
CA GLY A 275 -7.79 71.44 60.43
C GLY A 275 -7.82 71.01 61.90
N LYS A 276 -8.39 69.83 62.20
CA LYS A 276 -8.45 69.28 63.56
C LYS A 276 -7.32 68.25 63.72
N HIS A 277 -6.30 68.61 64.49
CA HIS A 277 -5.21 67.71 64.87
C HIS A 277 -5.66 66.68 65.92
#